data_AF-A0A1E1IQ55-F1
#
_entry.id   AF-A0A1E1IQ55-F1
#
_cell.length_a   1.000
_cell.length_b   1.000
_cell.length_c   1.000
_cell.angle_alpha   90.00
_cell.angle_beta   90.00
_cell.angle_gamma   90.00
#
_symmetry.space_group_name_H-M   'P 1'
#
loop_
_entity.id
_entity.type
_entity.pdbx_description
1 polymer ?
#
loop_
_entity_poly.entity_id
_entity_poly.type
_entity_poly.pdbx_seq_one_letter_code
_entity_poly.pdbx_strand_id
1 'polypeptide(L)'
;MNSYVKRYVGSDPTVQQLVGFKRPSERRLVIGCALTALAIYWAVYFSEEKERNRRHASIEKDIERERWRARELGLAAPTDDGFAERYAALQHKNTRLTSKS
;
A
#
# COMPACT_ATOMS: atom_id res chain seq x y z
N MET A 1 44.38 -14.95 -41.93
CA MET A 1 42.91 -14.77 -41.80
C MET A 1 42.48 -15.44 -40.50
N ASN A 2 41.93 -14.77 -39.48
CA ASN A 2 40.67 -14.02 -39.45
C ASN A 2 40.70 -12.91 -38.39
N SER A 3 40.91 -11.64 -38.79
CA SER A 3 40.70 -10.48 -37.90
C SER A 3 39.26 -9.95 -37.94
N TYR A 4 38.41 -10.48 -38.82
CA TYR A 4 37.02 -10.02 -39.00
C TYR A 4 36.06 -10.48 -37.91
N VAL A 5 36.36 -11.58 -37.19
CA VAL A 5 35.50 -12.10 -36.12
C VAL A 5 35.45 -11.14 -34.93
N LYS A 6 36.55 -10.46 -34.59
CA LYS A 6 36.59 -9.47 -33.50
C LYS A 6 35.78 -8.21 -33.80
N ARG A 7 35.54 -7.88 -35.07
CA ARG A 7 34.79 -6.66 -35.45
C ARG A 7 33.27 -6.89 -35.38
N TYR A 8 32.79 -8.09 -35.70
CA TYR A 8 31.37 -8.41 -35.70
C TYR A 8 30.80 -8.71 -34.30
N VAL A 9 31.58 -9.33 -33.40
CA VAL A 9 31.11 -9.63 -32.03
C VAL A 9 30.95 -8.35 -31.18
N GLY A 10 31.67 -7.27 -31.51
CA GLY A 10 31.52 -5.99 -30.82
C GLY A 10 30.29 -5.17 -31.24
N SER A 11 29.72 -5.45 -32.41
CA SER A 11 28.63 -4.67 -33.03
C SER A 11 27.30 -5.41 -33.11
N ASP A 12 27.22 -6.64 -32.59
CA ASP A 12 25.99 -7.42 -32.56
C ASP A 12 25.03 -6.88 -31.47
N PRO A 13 23.88 -6.28 -31.84
CA PRO A 13 22.96 -5.65 -30.89
C PRO A 13 22.43 -6.62 -29.83
N THR A 14 22.26 -7.88 -30.23
CA THR A 14 21.78 -8.99 -29.38
C THR A 14 22.80 -9.32 -28.28
N VAL A 15 24.09 -9.29 -28.61
CA VAL A 15 25.18 -9.49 -27.65
C VAL A 15 25.38 -8.23 -26.80
N GLN A 16 25.20 -7.02 -27.35
CA GLN A 16 25.27 -5.77 -26.58
C GLN A 16 24.18 -5.67 -25.50
N GLN A 17 22.95 -6.13 -25.76
CA GLN A 17 21.88 -6.21 -24.75
C GLN A 17 22.24 -7.17 -23.60
N LEU A 18 22.87 -8.30 -23.92
CA LEU A 18 23.38 -9.25 -22.91
C LEU A 18 24.60 -8.68 -22.14
N VAL A 19 25.44 -7.87 -22.80
CA VAL A 19 26.60 -7.21 -22.18
C VAL A 19 26.17 -6.07 -21.26
N GLY A 20 25.08 -5.36 -21.58
CA GLY A 20 24.48 -4.36 -20.68
C GLY A 20 24.11 -4.96 -19.32
N PHE A 21 23.44 -6.11 -19.32
CA PHE A 21 23.14 -6.88 -18.11
C PHE A 21 24.36 -7.44 -17.37
N LYS A 22 25.55 -7.48 -17.97
CA LYS A 22 26.80 -7.85 -17.28
C LYS A 22 27.44 -6.66 -16.55
N ARG A 23 27.16 -5.42 -16.94
CA ARG A 23 27.76 -4.24 -16.31
C ARG A 23 27.16 -4.00 -14.92
N PRO A 24 27.98 -3.89 -13.86
CA PRO A 24 27.48 -3.70 -12.50
C PRO A 24 26.73 -2.37 -12.33
N SER A 25 27.04 -1.35 -13.15
CA SER A 25 26.32 -0.07 -13.17
C SER A 25 24.85 -0.23 -13.61
N GLU A 26 24.59 -1.04 -14.63
CA GLU A 26 23.23 -1.26 -15.16
C GLU A 26 22.40 -2.13 -14.22
N ARG A 27 23.01 -3.15 -13.59
CA ARG A 27 22.35 -3.94 -12.54
C ARG A 27 21.91 -3.07 -11.36
N ARG A 28 22.76 -2.15 -10.91
CA ARG A 28 22.43 -1.19 -9.84
C ARG A 28 21.28 -0.28 -10.27
N LEU A 29 21.22 0.10 -11.53
CA LEU A 29 20.16 0.93 -12.09
C LEU A 29 18.82 0.19 -12.10
N VAL A 30 18.79 -1.07 -12.56
CA VAL A 30 17.60 -1.93 -12.53
C VAL A 30 17.11 -2.16 -11.10
N ILE A 31 18.02 -2.50 -10.18
CA ILE A 31 17.70 -2.68 -8.76
C ILE A 31 17.17 -1.37 -8.17
N GLY A 32 17.79 -0.24 -8.48
CA GLY A 32 17.35 1.09 -8.06
C GLY A 32 15.93 1.37 -8.51
N CYS A 33 15.63 1.18 -9.80
CA CYS A 33 14.29 1.37 -10.35
C CYS A 33 13.26 0.44 -9.69
N ALA A 34 13.60 -0.83 -9.48
CA ALA A 34 12.71 -1.79 -8.83
C ALA A 34 12.42 -1.39 -7.36
N LEU A 35 13.45 -0.96 -6.62
CA LEU A 35 13.29 -0.49 -5.24
C LEU A 35 12.48 0.81 -5.18
N THR A 36 12.70 1.75 -6.11
CA THR A 36 11.90 2.98 -6.18
C THR A 36 10.43 2.67 -6.48
N ALA A 37 10.14 1.75 -7.40
CA ALA A 37 8.76 1.33 -7.67
C ALA A 37 8.09 0.70 -6.45
N LEU A 38 8.81 -0.19 -5.74
CA LEU A 38 8.34 -0.76 -4.47
C LEU A 38 8.11 0.32 -3.41
N ALA A 39 9.03 1.28 -3.28
CA ALA A 39 8.90 2.37 -2.31
C ALA A 39 7.69 3.27 -2.60
N ILE A 40 7.40 3.57 -3.88
CA ILE A 40 6.22 4.33 -4.28
C ILE A 40 4.95 3.56 -3.91
N TYR A 41 4.89 2.26 -4.24
CA TYR A 41 3.75 1.42 -3.88
C TYR A 41 3.51 1.41 -2.36
N TRP A 42 4.59 1.24 -1.59
CA TRP A 42 4.51 1.21 -0.14
C TRP A 42 4.09 2.56 0.46
N ALA A 43 4.58 3.67 -0.09
CA ALA A 43 4.21 5.01 0.33
C ALA A 43 2.72 5.30 0.07
N VAL A 44 2.19 4.90 -1.09
CA VAL A 44 0.77 5.03 -1.42
C VAL A 44 -0.07 4.18 -0.45
N TYR A 45 0.32 2.92 -0.25
CA TYR A 45 -0.36 2.02 0.67
C TYR A 45 -0.42 2.59 2.11
N PHE A 46 0.70 3.08 2.64
CA PHE A 46 0.73 3.73 3.95
C PHE A 46 -0.09 5.02 4.02
N SER A 47 -0.09 5.81 2.95
CA SER A 47 -0.91 7.02 2.87
C SER A 47 -2.40 6.68 2.95
N GLU A 48 -2.84 5.64 2.23
CA GLU A 48 -4.21 5.16 2.27
C GLU A 48 -4.58 4.56 3.64
N GLU A 49 -3.71 3.78 4.25
CA GLU A 49 -3.92 3.26 5.60
C GLU A 49 -4.01 4.37 6.65
N LYS A 50 -3.14 5.38 6.56
CA LYS A 50 -3.18 6.54 7.45
C LYS A 50 -4.49 7.31 7.31
N GLU A 51 -4.95 7.51 6.08
CA GLU A 51 -6.21 8.18 5.81
C GLU A 51 -7.40 7.37 6.33
N ARG A 52 -7.38 6.05 6.15
CA ARG A 52 -8.37 5.13 6.68
C ARG A 52 -8.41 5.19 8.21
N ASN A 53 -7.26 5.16 8.88
CA ASN A 53 -7.16 5.28 10.33
C ASN A 53 -7.67 6.63 10.83
N ARG A 54 -7.38 7.73 10.12
CA ARG A 54 -7.91 9.06 10.43
C ARG A 54 -9.44 9.09 10.38
N ARG A 55 -10.03 8.50 9.34
CA ARG A 55 -11.50 8.40 9.21
C ARG A 55 -12.11 7.56 10.33
N HIS A 56 -11.49 6.42 10.66
CA HIS A 56 -11.95 5.57 11.75
C HIS A 56 -11.94 6.30 13.09
N ALA A 57 -10.86 7.04 13.39
CA ALA A 57 -10.75 7.83 14.61
C ALA A 57 -11.77 8.98 14.68
N SER A 58 -12.14 9.58 13.54
CA SER A 58 -13.21 10.59 13.49
C SER A 58 -14.57 9.98 13.81
N ILE A 59 -14.90 8.84 13.18
CA ILE A 59 -16.18 8.16 13.37
C ILE A 59 -16.34 7.69 14.82
N GLU A 60 -15.28 7.15 15.42
CA GLU A 60 -15.31 6.71 16.82
C GLU A 60 -15.61 7.87 17.78
N LYS A 61 -14.98 9.02 17.57
CA LYS A 61 -15.24 10.24 18.36
C LYS A 61 -16.68 10.74 18.21
N ASP A 62 -17.26 10.64 17.03
CA ASP A 62 -18.65 11.05 16.82
C ASP A 62 -19.63 10.10 17.53
N ILE A 63 -19.38 8.78 17.46
CA ILE A 63 -20.15 7.78 18.22
C ILE A 63 -20.03 8.00 19.73
N GLU A 64 -18.82 8.31 20.22
CA GLU A 64 -18.61 8.64 21.65
C GLU A 64 -19.36 9.90 22.07
N ARG A 65 -19.35 10.94 21.23
CA ARG A 65 -20.08 12.18 21.49
C ARG A 65 -21.58 11.95 21.59
N GLU A 66 -22.14 11.12 20.70
CA GLU A 66 -23.57 10.78 20.74
C GLU A 66 -23.94 9.92 21.95
N ARG A 67 -23.08 8.96 22.32
CA ARG A 67 -23.25 8.18 23.57
C ARG A 67 -23.21 9.07 24.80
N TRP A 68 -22.35 10.07 24.82
CA TRP A 68 -22.27 11.01 25.94
C TRP A 68 -23.53 11.88 26.04
N ARG A 69 -24.03 12.43 24.92
CA ARG A 69 -25.31 13.16 24.88
C ARG A 69 -26.49 12.30 25.35
N ALA A 70 -26.54 11.03 24.95
CA ALA A 70 -27.59 10.11 25.37
C ALA A 70 -27.58 9.89 26.90
N ARG A 71 -26.39 9.77 27.49
CA ARG A 71 -26.22 9.64 28.95
C ARG A 71 -26.63 10.91 29.69
N GLU A 72 -26.30 12.09 29.17
CA GLU A 72 -26.74 13.36 29.77
C GLU A 72 -28.27 13.51 29.75
N LEU A 73 -28.91 13.03 28.70
CA LEU A 73 -30.37 13.06 28.55
C LEU A 73 -31.09 11.94 29.33
N GLY A 74 -30.35 11.07 30.04
CA GLY A 74 -30.91 9.92 30.76
C GLY A 74 -31.53 8.86 29.85
N LEU A 75 -31.20 8.87 28.55
CA LEU A 75 -31.70 7.90 27.58
C LEU A 75 -30.92 6.58 27.73
N ALA A 76 -31.66 5.47 27.70
CA ALA A 76 -31.07 4.13 27.78
C ALA A 76 -30.17 3.79 26.58
N ALA A 77 -30.40 4.44 25.43
CA ALA A 77 -29.63 4.24 24.20
C ALA A 77 -29.44 5.57 23.44
N PRO A 78 -28.35 5.71 22.66
CA PRO A 78 -28.18 6.84 21.73
C PRO A 78 -29.29 6.88 20.69
N THR A 79 -29.70 8.10 20.33
CA THR A 79 -30.59 8.34 19.19
C THR A 79 -29.76 8.27 17.91
N ASP A 80 -29.37 7.05 17.56
CA ASP A 80 -28.64 6.70 16.36
C ASP A 80 -29.50 5.68 15.59
N ASP A 81 -29.62 5.89 14.28
CA ASP A 81 -30.29 5.05 13.27
C ASP A 81 -29.73 3.60 13.15
N GLY A 82 -28.94 3.15 14.13
CA GLY A 82 -28.20 1.89 14.14
C GLY A 82 -26.85 1.96 13.43
N PHE A 83 -26.36 3.15 13.10
CA PHE A 83 -25.08 3.36 12.43
C PHE A 83 -23.90 2.81 13.26
N ALA A 84 -23.84 3.09 14.56
CA ALA A 84 -22.76 2.63 15.43
C ALA A 84 -22.68 1.10 15.51
N GLU A 85 -23.83 0.42 15.58
CA GLU A 85 -23.89 -1.05 15.59
C GLU A 85 -23.44 -1.66 14.26
N ARG A 86 -23.92 -1.10 13.14
CA ARG A 86 -23.53 -1.55 11.79
C ARG A 86 -22.04 -1.29 11.53
N TYR A 87 -21.51 -0.17 12.00
CA TYR A 87 -20.10 0.18 11.89
C TYR A 87 -19.22 -0.76 12.72
N ALA A 88 -19.61 -1.08 13.96
CA ALA A 88 -18.92 -2.05 14.80
C ALA A 88 -18.91 -3.46 14.17
N ALA A 89 -20.05 -3.91 13.62
CA ALA A 89 -20.15 -5.19 12.94
C ALA A 89 -19.26 -5.26 11.68
N LEU A 90 -19.18 -4.17 10.92
CA LEU A 90 -18.33 -4.07 9.74
C LEU A 90 -16.83 -4.13 10.10
N GLN A 91 -16.42 -3.45 11.18
CA GLN A 91 -15.06 -3.52 11.72
C GLN A 91 -14.70 -4.95 12.14
N HIS A 92 -15.60 -5.63 12.85
CA HIS A 92 -15.39 -6.99 13.34
C HIS A 92 -15.26 -8.02 12.20
N LYS A 93 -15.95 -7.79 11.07
CA LYS A 93 -15.83 -8.60 9.86
C LYS A 93 -14.50 -8.36 9.15
N ASN A 94 -14.08 -7.11 9.03
CA ASN A 94 -12.80 -6.76 8.40
C ASN A 94 -11.60 -7.33 9.16
N THR A 95 -11.57 -7.24 10.49
CA THR A 95 -10.49 -7.80 11.32
C THR A 95 -10.40 -9.34 11.22
N ARG A 96 -11.54 -10.04 11.10
CA ARG A 96 -11.56 -11.50 10.90
C ARG A 96 -11.08 -11.94 9.51
N LEU A 97 -11.26 -11.11 8.49
CA LEU A 97 -10.81 -11.39 7.13
C LEU A 97 -9.30 -11.19 7.02
N THR A 98 -8.74 -10.16 7.68
CA THR A 98 -7.29 -9.94 7.70
C THR A 98 -6.54 -10.95 8.56
N SER A 99 -7.17 -11.56 9.57
CA SER A 99 -6.52 -12.58 10.43
C SER A 99 -6.50 -13.99 9.82
N LYS A 100 -7.17 -14.20 8.68
CA LYS A 100 -7.24 -15.48 7.97
C LYS A 100 -6.40 -15.52 6.68
N SER A 101 -5.82 -14.38 6.30
CA SER A 101 -4.88 -14.24 5.18
C SER A 101 -3.44 -14.39 5.67
#